data_AF-A0A921MGV6-F1
#
_entry.id   AF-A0A921MGV6-F1
#
_cell.length_a   1.000
_cell.length_b   1.000
_cell.length_c   1.000
_cell.angle_alpha   90.00
_cell.angle_beta   90.00
_cell.angle_gamma   90.00
#
_symmetry.space_group_name_H-M   'P 1'
#
loop_
_entity.id
_entity.type
_entity.pdbx_description
1 polymer ?
#
loop_
_entity_poly.entity_id
_entity_poly.type
_entity_poly.pdbx_seq_one_letter_code
_entity_poly.pdbx_strand_id
1 'polypeptide(L)'
;MSGRLSRTRILEAATEYIDTHGPESLTMRRLGSHLGVEAMALYRHVNGKDHLLAAVVERLVDEVLDDPRIVAGSDTWEEYLRTVAHAMRDVEADHPRAFPLIATRPPEAPYL
;
A
#
# COMPACT_ATOMS: atom_id res chain seq x y z
N MET A 1 -13.22 3.19 -19.65
CA MET A 1 -12.06 3.87 -20.24
C MET A 1 -10.79 3.15 -19.77
N SER A 2 -10.14 2.36 -20.62
CA SER A 2 -8.85 1.75 -20.27
C SER A 2 -7.79 2.83 -20.26
N GLY A 3 -7.58 3.44 -19.09
CA GLY A 3 -6.38 4.24 -18.84
C GLY A 3 -5.15 3.35 -19.04
N ARG A 4 -4.12 3.91 -19.66
CA ARG A 4 -2.86 3.21 -19.93
C ARG A 4 -2.36 2.54 -18.65
N LEU A 5 -1.93 1.28 -18.77
CA LEU A 5 -1.33 0.54 -17.67
C LEU A 5 -0.07 1.28 -17.18
N SER A 6 0.04 1.51 -15.88
CA SER A 6 1.16 2.17 -15.22
C SER A 6 1.44 1.53 -13.87
N ARG A 7 2.63 1.73 -13.31
CA ARG A 7 2.98 1.22 -11.97
C ARG A 7 2.00 1.74 -10.91
N THR A 8 1.68 3.03 -10.94
CA THR A 8 0.71 3.67 -10.03
C THR A 8 -0.67 3.02 -10.12
N ARG A 9 -1.21 2.85 -11.33
CA ARG A 9 -2.54 2.23 -11.52
C ARG A 9 -2.57 0.78 -11.06
N ILE A 10 -1.48 0.03 -11.27
CA ILE A 10 -1.36 -1.35 -10.78
C ILE A 10 -1.36 -1.37 -9.25
N LEU A 11 -0.65 -0.43 -8.62
CA LEU A 11 -0.56 -0.32 -7.17
C LEU A 11 -1.90 0.07 -6.53
N GLU A 12 -2.61 1.04 -7.12
CA GLU A 12 -3.98 1.41 -6.72
C GLU A 12 -4.92 0.21 -6.78
N ALA A 13 -4.97 -0.48 -7.92
CA ALA A 13 -5.83 -1.64 -8.09
C ALA A 13 -5.43 -2.81 -7.17
N ALA A 14 -4.14 -2.98 -6.88
CA ALA A 14 -3.68 -3.98 -5.93
C ALA A 14 -4.14 -3.67 -4.50
N THR A 15 -4.05 -2.40 -4.09
CA THR A 15 -4.51 -1.93 -2.77
C THR A 15 -6.01 -2.17 -2.61
N GLU A 16 -6.82 -1.69 -3.56
CA GLU A 16 -8.28 -1.90 -3.59
C GLU A 16 -8.66 -3.39 -3.57
N TYR A 17 -7.94 -4.20 -4.36
CA TYR A 17 -8.16 -5.63 -4.42
C TYR A 17 -7.87 -6.30 -3.06
N ILE A 18 -6.80 -5.91 -2.37
CA ILE A 18 -6.43 -6.43 -1.05
C ILE A 18 -7.47 -6.04 0.00
N ASP A 19 -7.93 -4.80 0.01
CA ASP A 19 -8.96 -4.36 0.97
C ASP A 19 -10.27 -5.12 0.79
N THR A 20 -10.61 -5.46 -0.45
CA THR A 20 -11.83 -6.19 -0.77
C THR A 20 -11.72 -7.70 -0.54
N HIS A 21 -10.56 -8.31 -0.80
CA HIS A 21 -10.42 -9.77 -0.90
C HIS A 21 -9.35 -10.39 0.00
N GLY A 22 -8.56 -9.59 0.71
CA GLY A 22 -7.42 -10.04 1.51
C GLY A 22 -6.15 -10.30 0.68
N PRO A 23 -4.95 -10.11 1.26
CA PRO A 23 -3.67 -10.21 0.57
C PRO A 23 -3.29 -11.63 0.09
N GLU A 24 -3.76 -12.65 0.79
CA GLU A 24 -3.61 -14.06 0.42
C GLU A 24 -4.30 -14.38 -0.91
N SER A 25 -5.40 -13.68 -1.22
CA SER A 25 -6.15 -13.90 -2.45
C SER A 25 -5.49 -13.27 -3.69
N LEU A 26 -4.56 -12.33 -3.50
CA LEU A 26 -3.89 -11.62 -4.58
C LEU A 26 -2.97 -12.56 -5.37
N THR A 27 -3.16 -12.62 -6.68
CA THR A 27 -2.23 -13.23 -7.63
C THR A 27 -2.08 -12.32 -8.85
N MET A 28 -0.96 -12.41 -9.57
CA MET A 28 -0.75 -11.63 -10.79
C MET A 28 -1.84 -11.85 -11.84
N ARG A 29 -2.37 -13.08 -11.92
CA ARG A 29 -3.50 -13.41 -12.81
C ARG A 29 -4.80 -12.73 -12.38
N ARG A 30 -5.16 -12.83 -11.10
CA ARG A 30 -6.39 -12.22 -10.57
C ARG A 30 -6.36 -10.69 -10.68
N LEU A 31 -5.21 -10.08 -10.40
CA LEU A 31 -5.01 -8.64 -10.57
C LEU A 31 -5.10 -8.23 -12.05
N GLY A 32 -4.50 -9.02 -12.96
CA GLY A 32 -4.63 -8.79 -14.40
C GLY A 32 -6.08 -8.82 -14.86
N SER A 33 -6.82 -9.86 -14.46
CA SER A 33 -8.26 -9.97 -14.74
C SER A 33 -9.06 -8.79 -14.17
N HIS A 34 -8.77 -8.36 -12.94
CA HIS A 34 -9.40 -7.20 -12.32
C HIS A 34 -9.14 -5.90 -13.11
N LEU A 35 -7.92 -5.75 -13.65
CA LEU A 35 -7.52 -4.61 -14.49
C LEU A 35 -7.94 -4.74 -15.97
N GLY A 36 -8.54 -5.87 -16.38
CA GLY A 36 -8.90 -6.15 -17.77
C GLY A 36 -7.69 -6.36 -18.71
N VAL A 37 -6.55 -6.85 -18.17
CA VAL A 37 -5.31 -7.10 -18.93
C VAL A 37 -4.74 -8.47 -18.65
N GLU A 38 -3.93 -8.99 -19.58
CA GLU A 38 -3.16 -10.20 -19.36
C GLU A 38 -2.12 -10.02 -18.24
N ALA A 39 -1.88 -11.07 -17.45
CA ALA A 39 -0.92 -11.02 -16.34
C ALA A 39 0.49 -10.59 -16.80
N MET A 40 0.91 -11.02 -17.99
CA MET A 40 2.18 -10.63 -18.62
C MET A 40 2.31 -9.12 -18.82
N ALA A 41 1.21 -8.38 -18.93
CA ALA A 41 1.25 -6.93 -19.02
C ALA A 41 1.72 -6.27 -17.72
N LEU A 42 1.37 -6.85 -16.56
CA LEU A 42 1.73 -6.33 -15.25
C LEU A 42 3.24 -6.47 -14.99
N TYR A 43 3.85 -7.58 -15.40
CA TYR A 43 5.28 -7.84 -15.21
C TYR A 43 6.20 -6.84 -15.92
N ARG A 44 5.69 -6.04 -16.87
CA ARG A 44 6.46 -4.92 -17.45
C ARG A 44 6.60 -3.73 -16.51
N HIS A 45 5.83 -3.68 -15.43
CA HIS A 45 5.78 -2.56 -14.49
C HIS A 45 6.15 -2.94 -13.06
N VAL A 46 6.00 -4.21 -12.68
CA VAL A 46 6.25 -4.70 -11.32
C VAL A 46 6.97 -6.05 -11.34
N ASN A 47 7.88 -6.24 -10.38
CA ASN A 47 8.74 -7.43 -10.28
C ASN A 47 8.04 -8.55 -9.50
N GLY A 48 6.81 -8.90 -9.88
CA GLY A 48 6.03 -9.97 -9.25
C GLY A 48 5.27 -9.57 -7.99
N LYS A 49 4.65 -10.57 -7.35
CA LYS A 49 3.69 -10.39 -6.24
C LYS A 49 4.35 -9.79 -5.00
N ASP A 50 5.53 -10.27 -4.62
CA ASP A 50 6.18 -9.83 -3.37
C ASP A 50 6.61 -8.37 -3.44
N HIS A 51 7.23 -7.95 -4.55
CA HIS A 51 7.55 -6.55 -4.81
C HIS A 51 6.30 -5.67 -4.89
N LEU A 52 5.19 -6.19 -5.43
CA LEU A 52 3.92 -5.46 -5.44
C LEU A 52 3.36 -5.28 -4.02
N LEU A 53 3.44 -6.30 -3.17
CA LEU A 53 3.00 -6.21 -1.78
C LEU A 53 3.89 -5.30 -0.93
N ALA A 54 5.20 -5.29 -1.17
CA ALA A 54 6.11 -4.32 -0.57
C ALA A 54 5.73 -2.88 -0.95
N ALA A 55 5.45 -2.63 -2.23
CA ALA A 55 5.00 -1.31 -2.69
C ALA A 55 3.63 -0.90 -2.10
N VAL A 56 2.73 -1.85 -1.81
CA VAL A 56 1.48 -1.57 -1.08
C VAL A 56 1.78 -1.15 0.36
N VAL A 57 2.71 -1.83 1.04
CA VAL A 57 3.13 -1.45 2.39
C VAL A 57 3.76 -0.06 2.41
N GLU A 58 4.68 0.23 1.48
CA GLU A 58 5.29 1.57 1.32
C GLU A 58 4.20 2.64 1.18
N ARG A 59 3.22 2.41 0.30
CA ARG A 59 2.11 3.35 0.11
C ARG A 59 1.31 3.61 1.40
N LEU A 60 0.99 2.57 2.17
CA LEU A 60 0.24 2.74 3.42
C LEU A 60 1.06 3.49 4.47
N VAL A 61 2.37 3.28 4.50
CA VAL A 61 3.28 4.02 5.38
C VAL A 61 3.37 5.47 4.95
N ASP A 62 3.52 5.74 3.66
CA ASP A 62 3.52 7.09 3.10
C ASP A 62 2.22 7.82 3.43
N GLU A 63 1.06 7.14 3.35
CA GLU A 63 -0.23 7.72 3.72
C GLU A 63 -0.31 8.15 5.20
N VAL A 64 0.32 7.39 6.10
CA VAL A 64 0.47 7.82 7.50
C VAL A 64 1.38 9.04 7.57
N LEU A 65 2.58 8.97 6.98
CA LEU A 65 3.63 9.99 7.13
C LEU A 65 3.28 11.33 6.44
N ASP A 66 2.50 11.27 5.37
CA ASP A 66 2.00 12.41 4.62
C ASP A 66 0.75 13.05 5.25
N ASP A 67 0.26 12.50 6.38
CA ASP A 67 -0.85 13.10 7.12
C ASP A 67 -0.54 14.56 7.45
N PRO A 68 -1.39 15.52 7.06
CA PRO A 68 -1.12 16.95 7.26
C PRO A 68 -0.83 17.33 8.71
N ARG A 69 -1.39 16.60 9.69
CA ARG A 69 -1.17 16.82 11.12
C ARG A 69 0.26 16.42 11.52
N ILE A 70 0.83 15.40 10.88
CA ILE A 70 2.23 14.99 11.09
C ILE A 70 3.17 15.99 10.40
N VAL A 71 2.88 16.33 9.14
CA VAL A 71 3.70 17.26 8.34
C VAL A 71 3.76 18.66 8.95
N ALA A 72 2.66 19.11 9.57
CA ALA A 72 2.62 20.39 10.30
C ALA A 72 3.58 20.43 11.50
N GLY A 73 4.00 19.27 12.02
CA GLY A 73 4.84 19.14 13.20
C GLY A 73 4.06 19.29 14.51
N SER A 74 4.78 19.15 15.62
CA SER A 74 4.22 19.34 16.96
C SER A 74 5.27 19.96 17.87
N ASP A 75 4.83 20.69 18.90
CA ASP A 75 5.73 21.38 19.83
C ASP A 75 6.44 20.39 20.77
N THR A 76 5.81 19.24 21.04
CA THR A 76 6.35 18.17 21.90
C THR A 76 6.41 16.82 21.19
N TRP A 77 7.32 15.96 21.63
CA TRP A 77 7.44 14.60 21.07
C TRP A 77 6.23 13.73 21.44
N GLU A 78 5.61 13.99 22.60
CA GLU A 78 4.39 13.30 23.04
C GLU A 78 3.21 13.60 22.12
N GLU A 79 3.03 14.86 21.73
CA GLU A 79 1.99 15.28 20.77
C GLU A 79 2.26 14.70 19.39
N TYR A 80 3.51 14.72 18.94
CA TYR A 80 3.90 14.11 17.67
C TYR A 80 3.55 12.62 17.64
N LEU A 81 3.94 11.85 18.66
CA LEU A 81 3.63 10.42 18.73
C LEU A 81 2.13 10.15 18.81
N ARG A 82 1.36 11.00 19.51
CA ARG A 82 -0.10 10.89 19.55
C ARG A 82 -0.70 11.10 18.15
N THR A 83 -0.22 12.10 17.42
CA THR A 83 -0.66 12.38 16.05
C THR A 83 -0.34 11.22 15.11
N VAL A 84 0.88 10.69 15.17
CA VAL A 84 1.28 9.49 14.41
C VAL A 84 0.35 8.31 14.74
N ALA A 85 0.07 8.05 16.02
CA ALA A 85 -0.81 6.96 16.43
C ALA A 85 -2.25 7.12 15.92
N HIS A 86 -2.75 8.35 15.84
CA HIS A 86 -4.06 8.63 15.24
C HIS A 86 -4.05 8.42 13.72
N ALA A 87 -3.04 8.93 13.01
CA ALA A 87 -2.92 8.71 11.57
C ALA A 87 -2.80 7.22 11.21
N MET A 88 -2.00 6.45 11.96
CA MET A 88 -1.93 5.00 11.80
C MET A 88 -3.29 4.31 12.01
N ARG A 89 -4.06 4.76 13.00
CA ARG A 89 -5.39 4.22 13.27
C ARG A 89 -6.40 4.57 12.17
N ASP A 90 -6.29 5.76 11.59
CA ASP A 90 -7.14 6.18 10.48
C ASP A 90 -6.85 5.30 9.24
N VAL A 91 -5.57 5.08 8.90
CA VAL A 91 -5.15 4.16 7.83
C VAL A 91 -5.57 2.71 8.11
N GLU A 92 -5.48 2.22 9.36
CA GLU A 92 -5.99 0.89 9.73
C GLU A 92 -7.51 0.78 9.49
N ALA A 93 -8.27 1.82 9.82
CA ALA A 93 -9.71 1.84 9.64
C ALA A 93 -10.13 1.84 8.15
N ASP A 94 -9.38 2.55 7.31
CA ASP A 94 -9.61 2.62 5.87
C ASP A 94 -9.13 1.35 5.14
N HIS A 95 -8.05 0.73 5.64
CA HIS A 95 -7.39 -0.43 5.03
C HIS A 95 -7.29 -1.66 5.95
N PRO A 96 -8.38 -2.16 6.55
CA PRO A 96 -8.32 -3.16 7.62
C PRO A 96 -7.73 -4.51 7.18
N ARG A 97 -7.72 -4.81 5.87
CA ARG A 97 -7.13 -6.05 5.34
C ARG A 97 -5.73 -5.87 4.78
N ALA A 98 -5.37 -4.66 4.34
CA ALA A 98 -4.02 -4.37 3.88
C ALA A 98 -3.10 -3.97 5.05
N PHE A 99 -3.60 -3.31 6.09
CA PHE A 99 -2.82 -2.83 7.24
C PHE A 99 -1.98 -3.93 7.95
N PRO A 100 -2.47 -5.17 8.17
CA PRO A 100 -1.66 -6.25 8.75
C PRO A 100 -0.39 -6.59 7.94
N LEU A 101 -0.29 -6.17 6.67
CA LEU A 101 0.91 -6.33 5.87
C LEU A 101 2.08 -5.52 6.40
N ILE A 102 1.84 -4.36 7.03
CA ILE A 102 2.90 -3.50 7.59
C ILE A 102 3.70 -4.27 8.66
N ALA A 103 3.00 -5.05 9.50
CA ALA A 103 3.64 -5.83 10.56
C ALA A 103 4.30 -7.14 10.05
N THR A 104 3.80 -7.71 8.96
CA THR A 104 4.24 -9.02 8.44
C THR A 104 5.26 -8.92 7.31
N ARG A 105 5.48 -7.72 6.77
CA ARG A 105 6.51 -7.41 5.79
C ARG A 105 7.22 -6.12 6.22
N PRO A 106 8.33 -6.20 6.98
CA PRO A 106 9.12 -5.00 7.21
C PRO A 106 9.50 -4.40 5.84
N PRO A 107 9.38 -3.07 5.66
CA PRO A 107 9.86 -2.42 4.45
C PRO A 107 11.31 -2.85 4.22
N GLU A 108 11.72 -3.03 2.95
CA GLU A 108 13.11 -3.33 2.60
C GLU A 108 13.98 -2.26 3.28
N ALA A 109 14.66 -2.62 4.36
CA ALA A 109 15.50 -1.70 5.09
C ALA A 109 16.75 -1.46 4.22
N PRO A 110 16.98 -0.25 3.68
CA PRO A 110 18.15 0.02 2.83
C PRO A 110 19.48 0.02 3.61
N TYR A 111 19.48 -0.45 4.86
CA TYR A 111 20.59 -0.45 5.80
C TYR A 111 20.89 -1.84 6.40
N LEU A 112 20.42 -2.92 5.78
CA LEU A 112 20.94 -4.28 5.98
C LEU A 112 21.81 -4.72 4.80
#